data_AF-A0A7V3RZ66-F1
#
_entry.id   AF-A0A7V3RZ66-F1
#
_cell.length_a   1.000
_cell.length_b   1.000
_cell.length_c   1.000
_cell.angle_alpha   90.00
_cell.angle_beta   90.00
_cell.angle_gamma   90.00
#
_symmetry.space_group_name_H-M   'P 1'
#
loop_
_entity.id
_entity.type
_entity.pdbx_description
1 polymer ?
#
loop_
_entity_poly.entity_id
_entity_poly.type
_entity_poly.pdbx_seq_one_letter_code
_entity_poly.pdbx_strand_id
1 'polypeptide(L)'
;MDFKHPHPELPGGKEDGFPERRRMKRLRLAAILIMVLVCRGAAFSGPMPAAVSNKNLRVELDQKPFALRIMDSSGKILLQTEGRIAFTTVRDQSSPFAKGKAEPWTEVSELANLEIQNNQIQAELSAQAGSKALVRLKIFFLNYDSLRVETEVLNQPQVNRLRIKFLSAPDDLYYGMGERYNTAQQKGNLVYNWTQEGCMLGCNNTVVTYFPVPFYLNPRGFGFLLDDTHYSEFDFGKTDPGIFALTNFNRQMNLMIFSGPSPLEIIEHYTDYTGRIKVPPPWAFGVWNAADEGSPRAREVARVSRQEKIPTSAIWSEDWAWPSKGFLSLMIDQTFQWELNRKRYPDYEQVAQELHRDGFRFLGYFTPYIGARSQIFRQAGKYMAQSPLGKPAVFSWLLSKVAEPDLTNPEAREWWQKTFFQKALDYGIDGWMHDFSEYTPTWVKFADGRDGWAVHNDYPVLWAKTGREFWEQARPDNDYVFFMR
;
A
#
# COMPACT_ATOMS: atom_id res chain seq x y z
N MET A 1 -51.22 -22.97 2.35
CA MET A 1 -51.09 -22.65 3.79
C MET A 1 -50.36 -21.33 3.87
N ASP A 2 -51.14 -20.26 3.93
CA ASP A 2 -50.67 -18.90 4.14
C ASP A 2 -50.17 -18.74 5.57
N PHE A 3 -48.94 -18.28 5.74
CA PHE A 3 -48.46 -17.73 7.00
C PHE A 3 -47.82 -16.37 6.73
N LYS A 4 -48.65 -15.34 6.84
CA LYS A 4 -48.24 -13.95 7.09
C LYS A 4 -47.73 -13.89 8.53
N HIS A 5 -46.53 -13.34 8.74
CA HIS A 5 -46.10 -12.82 10.03
C HIS A 5 -45.76 -11.32 9.91
N PRO A 6 -45.97 -10.54 10.98
CA PRO A 6 -46.22 -9.11 10.92
C PRO A 6 -45.00 -8.25 11.24
N HIS A 7 -45.02 -7.01 10.73
CA HIS A 7 -44.13 -5.93 11.15
C HIS A 7 -44.42 -5.49 12.59
N PRO A 8 -43.40 -5.15 13.41
CA PRO A 8 -43.62 -4.48 14.67
C PRO A 8 -43.67 -2.95 14.50
N GLU A 9 -44.71 -2.35 15.07
CA GLU A 9 -44.91 -0.92 15.25
C GLU A 9 -43.92 -0.33 16.26
N LEU A 10 -43.43 0.88 15.98
CA LEU A 10 -42.64 1.71 16.90
C LEU A 10 -43.59 2.51 17.81
N PRO A 11 -43.35 2.59 19.13
CA PRO A 11 -44.13 3.46 20.00
C PRO A 11 -43.67 4.92 19.89
N GLY A 12 -44.66 5.82 19.75
CA GLY A 12 -44.48 7.26 19.65
C GLY A 12 -43.97 7.91 20.94
N GLY A 13 -43.04 8.84 20.76
CA GLY A 13 -42.56 9.78 21.78
C GLY A 13 -43.03 11.20 21.46
N LYS A 14 -43.57 11.86 22.48
CA LYS A 14 -44.28 13.14 22.46
C LYS A 14 -43.38 14.34 22.13
N GLU A 15 -43.99 15.31 21.46
CA GLU A 15 -43.55 16.69 21.31
C GLU A 15 -43.53 17.42 22.66
N ASP A 16 -42.48 18.19 22.94
CA ASP A 16 -42.52 19.27 23.94
C ASP A 16 -41.58 20.44 23.53
N GLY A 17 -42.22 21.51 23.03
CA GLY A 17 -42.02 22.92 23.39
C GLY A 17 -40.63 23.54 23.50
N PHE A 18 -40.29 24.38 22.51
CA PHE A 18 -39.39 25.54 22.67
C PHE A 18 -39.94 26.57 23.68
N PRO A 19 -39.06 27.40 24.29
CA PRO A 19 -39.36 28.83 24.26
C PRO A 19 -38.17 29.76 23.97
N GLU A 20 -38.44 30.75 23.13
CA GLU A 20 -37.61 31.93 22.88
C GLU A 20 -37.92 33.09 23.86
N ARG A 21 -36.84 33.81 24.24
CA ARG A 21 -36.71 35.27 24.56
C ARG A 21 -37.49 35.91 25.73
N ARG A 22 -36.74 36.53 26.66
CA ARG A 22 -36.69 38.01 26.81
C ARG A 22 -35.59 38.54 27.77
N ARG A 23 -34.90 39.56 27.25
CA ARG A 23 -34.14 40.69 27.84
C ARG A 23 -34.26 40.93 29.36
N MET A 24 -33.12 41.18 30.00
CA MET A 24 -32.91 42.36 30.85
C MET A 24 -31.46 42.89 30.75
N LYS A 25 -31.35 44.21 30.53
CA LYS A 25 -30.11 45.01 30.57
C LYS A 25 -29.80 45.37 32.03
N ARG A 26 -28.53 45.40 32.44
CA ARG A 26 -27.86 46.58 33.05
C ARG A 26 -26.36 46.36 33.28
N LEU A 27 -25.61 47.27 32.65
CA LEU A 27 -24.25 47.79 32.88
C LEU A 27 -23.42 47.23 34.04
N ARG A 28 -22.15 46.93 33.73
CA ARG A 28 -20.97 47.61 34.33
C ARG A 28 -19.78 47.59 33.37
N LEU A 29 -19.26 48.79 33.08
CA LEU A 29 -17.99 49.07 32.40
C LEU A 29 -16.81 48.46 33.17
N ALA A 30 -15.82 47.91 32.47
CA ALA A 30 -14.41 48.31 32.62
C ALA A 30 -13.48 47.57 31.63
N ALA A 31 -12.74 48.37 30.85
CA ALA A 31 -11.43 48.12 30.25
C ALA A 31 -11.24 46.90 29.31
N ILE A 32 -11.41 47.16 28.01
CA ILE A 32 -10.74 46.45 26.92
C ILE A 32 -9.28 46.96 26.86
N LEU A 33 -8.31 46.09 27.12
CA LEU A 33 -6.92 46.29 26.71
C LEU A 33 -6.57 45.17 25.71
N ILE A 34 -6.62 45.50 24.43
CA ILE A 34 -6.10 44.65 23.36
C ILE A 34 -4.57 44.72 23.47
N MET A 35 -3.95 43.68 24.02
CA MET A 35 -2.53 43.43 23.80
C MET A 35 -2.37 42.84 22.40
N VAL A 36 -2.11 43.69 21.41
CA VAL A 36 -1.42 43.28 20.19
C VAL A 36 0.02 42.96 20.60
N LEU A 37 0.29 41.70 20.95
CA LEU A 37 1.65 41.19 21.01
C LEU A 37 2.12 40.99 19.57
N VAL A 38 2.67 42.06 19.00
CA VAL A 38 3.67 41.96 17.95
C VAL A 38 4.84 41.19 18.55
N CYS A 39 4.89 39.87 18.36
CA CYS A 39 6.13 39.12 18.52
C CYS A 39 7.09 39.59 17.42
N ARG A 40 7.76 40.72 17.67
CA ARG A 40 9.07 41.00 17.10
C ARG A 40 9.95 39.81 17.45
N GLY A 41 10.51 39.17 16.43
CA GLY A 41 11.40 38.04 16.58
C GLY A 41 12.44 38.34 17.66
N ALA A 42 12.43 37.52 18.72
CA ALA A 42 13.64 37.31 19.48
C ALA A 42 14.65 36.77 18.47
N ALA A 43 15.67 37.58 18.15
CA ALA A 43 16.79 37.14 17.35
C ALA A 43 17.44 35.98 18.12
N PHE A 44 17.17 34.76 17.66
CA PHE A 44 17.92 33.58 18.08
C PHE A 44 19.37 33.84 17.69
N SER A 45 20.21 34.15 18.69
CA SER A 45 21.66 34.34 18.53
C SER A 45 22.40 32.99 18.42
N GLY A 46 21.75 32.00 17.84
CA GLY A 46 22.36 30.73 17.47
C GLY A 46 22.99 30.81 16.08
N PRO A 47 23.88 29.88 15.71
CA PRO A 47 24.33 29.76 14.32
C PRO A 47 23.11 29.62 13.41
N MET A 48 23.10 30.33 12.27
CA MET A 48 22.00 30.23 11.30
C MET A 48 21.80 28.75 10.90
N PRO A 49 20.54 28.29 10.77
CA PRO A 49 20.27 26.92 10.37
C PRO A 49 20.88 26.64 8.99
N ALA A 50 21.33 25.41 8.81
CA ALA A 50 21.75 24.93 7.50
C ALA A 50 20.53 24.92 6.58
N ALA A 51 20.57 25.60 5.44
CA ALA A 51 19.40 25.74 4.58
C ALA A 51 19.74 25.49 3.12
N VAL A 52 18.83 24.78 2.44
CA VAL A 52 18.80 24.64 0.98
C VAL A 52 17.40 24.98 0.50
N SER A 53 17.28 25.51 -0.71
CA SER A 53 15.98 25.88 -1.25
C SER A 53 15.94 25.76 -2.76
N ASN A 54 14.75 25.60 -3.29
CA ASN A 54 14.46 25.76 -4.70
C ASN A 54 13.32 26.78 -4.85
N LYS A 55 12.62 26.77 -5.99
CA LYS A 55 11.51 27.69 -6.25
C LYS A 55 10.32 27.54 -5.28
N ASN A 56 9.95 26.31 -4.91
CA ASN A 56 8.71 26.02 -4.19
C ASN A 56 8.93 25.47 -2.78
N LEU A 57 10.14 24.99 -2.47
CA LEU A 57 10.48 24.32 -1.23
C LEU A 57 11.74 24.90 -0.61
N ARG A 58 11.74 24.93 0.73
CA ARG A 58 12.91 25.25 1.56
C ARG A 58 13.08 24.16 2.61
N VAL A 59 14.30 23.71 2.79
CA VAL A 59 14.70 22.78 3.84
C VAL A 59 15.64 23.49 4.78
N GLU A 60 15.38 23.38 6.08
CA GLU A 60 16.24 23.86 7.14
C GLU A 60 16.63 22.74 8.09
N LEU A 61 17.87 22.79 8.56
CA LEU A 61 18.43 21.92 9.58
C LEU A 61 18.95 22.77 10.73
N ASP A 62 18.26 22.73 11.86
CA ASP A 62 18.76 23.30 13.11
C ASP A 62 19.85 22.40 13.69
N GLN A 63 20.86 23.03 14.29
CA GLN A 63 21.99 22.31 14.86
C GLN A 63 21.77 21.90 16.32
N LYS A 64 21.07 22.73 17.11
CA LYS A 64 20.84 22.52 18.56
C LYS A 64 19.53 23.16 19.06
N PRO A 65 18.50 22.38 19.43
CA PRO A 65 18.39 20.94 19.17
C PRO A 65 18.35 20.65 17.67
N PHE A 66 18.71 19.42 17.27
CA PHE A 66 18.51 18.99 15.88
C PHE A 66 17.04 19.12 15.50
N ALA A 67 16.76 19.73 14.35
CA ALA A 67 15.43 19.71 13.76
C ALA A 67 15.54 19.87 12.24
N LEU A 68 14.95 18.93 11.51
CA LEU A 68 14.68 19.08 10.09
C LEU A 68 13.32 19.75 9.91
N ARG A 69 13.27 20.87 9.17
CA ARG A 69 12.05 21.54 8.73
C ARG A 69 11.97 21.56 7.22
N ILE A 70 10.80 21.23 6.69
CA ILE A 70 10.45 21.38 5.28
C ILE A 70 9.33 22.40 5.20
N MET A 71 9.52 23.43 4.40
CA MET A 71 8.59 24.55 4.24
C MET A 71 8.28 24.79 2.77
N ASP A 72 7.10 25.34 2.51
CA ASP A 72 6.77 25.89 1.20
C ASP A 72 7.44 27.27 0.97
N SER A 73 7.26 27.83 -0.22
CA SER A 73 7.81 29.13 -0.61
C SER A 73 7.27 30.32 0.20
N SER A 74 6.16 30.16 0.93
CA SER A 74 5.62 31.18 1.85
C SER A 74 6.27 31.13 3.23
N GLY A 75 7.07 30.09 3.52
CA GLY A 75 7.65 29.84 4.84
C GLY A 75 6.74 29.03 5.77
N LYS A 76 5.61 28.51 5.27
CA LYS A 76 4.74 27.63 6.06
C LYS A 76 5.43 26.27 6.23
N ILE A 77 5.52 25.82 7.47
CA ILE A 77 6.07 24.49 7.79
C ILE A 77 5.09 23.41 7.33
N LEU A 78 5.56 22.54 6.44
CA LEU A 78 4.85 21.37 5.96
C LEU A 78 5.14 20.17 6.87
N LEU A 79 6.42 19.96 7.19
CA LEU A 79 6.87 18.83 8.01
C LEU A 79 8.03 19.26 8.90
N GLN A 80 8.02 18.83 10.16
CA GLN A 80 9.11 19.07 11.11
C GLN A 80 9.36 17.83 11.98
N THR A 81 10.62 17.43 12.14
CA THR A 81 11.00 16.37 13.08
C THR A 81 10.88 16.84 14.54
N GLU A 82 10.58 15.93 15.48
CA GLU A 82 10.59 16.22 16.93
C GLU A 82 12.00 16.47 17.47
N GLY A 83 13.03 16.00 16.76
CA GLY A 83 14.43 16.34 17.00
C GLY A 83 15.33 15.16 17.37
N ARG A 84 14.79 13.95 17.36
CA ARG A 84 15.55 12.71 17.57
C ARG A 84 15.30 11.69 16.47
N ILE A 85 16.35 10.95 16.14
CA ILE A 85 16.27 9.71 15.36
C ILE A 85 16.69 8.57 16.28
N ALA A 86 15.97 7.47 16.27
CA ALA A 86 16.24 6.33 17.12
C ALA A 86 16.39 5.06 16.30
N PHE A 87 17.26 4.14 16.72
CA PHE A 87 17.40 2.84 16.09
C PHE A 87 17.62 1.73 17.12
N THR A 88 17.32 0.50 16.73
CA THR A 88 17.58 -0.70 17.55
C THR A 88 17.74 -1.95 16.69
N THR A 89 18.20 -3.03 17.32
CA THR A 89 18.25 -4.37 16.78
C THR A 89 17.20 -5.24 17.46
N VAL A 90 16.38 -5.93 16.67
CA VAL A 90 15.47 -6.97 17.16
C VAL A 90 15.93 -8.32 16.62
N ARG A 91 16.23 -9.26 17.53
CA ARG A 91 16.67 -10.63 17.19
C ARG A 91 15.54 -11.64 17.40
N ASP A 92 15.72 -12.84 16.84
CA ASP A 92 14.83 -13.98 17.04
C ASP A 92 13.35 -13.71 16.68
N GLN A 93 13.11 -12.84 15.69
CA GLN A 93 11.76 -12.49 15.22
C GLN A 93 11.46 -13.17 13.88
N SER A 94 10.41 -14.00 13.85
CA SER A 94 10.04 -14.76 12.65
C SER A 94 9.07 -14.04 11.72
N SER A 95 8.27 -13.10 12.24
CA SER A 95 7.33 -12.27 11.46
C SER A 95 7.15 -10.91 12.12
N PRO A 96 6.59 -9.89 11.44
CA PRO A 96 6.39 -8.58 12.04
C PRO A 96 5.57 -8.60 13.34
N PHE A 97 4.66 -9.57 13.46
CA PHE A 97 3.76 -9.74 14.60
C PHE A 97 4.29 -10.68 15.68
N ALA A 98 5.37 -11.42 15.38
CA ALA A 98 6.00 -12.29 16.37
C ALA A 98 6.80 -11.44 17.37
N LYS A 99 6.87 -11.91 18.62
CA LYS A 99 7.77 -11.33 19.61
C LYS A 99 9.22 -11.61 19.20
N GLY A 100 10.06 -10.59 19.26
CA GLY A 100 11.52 -10.72 19.18
C GLY A 100 12.19 -10.26 20.48
N LYS A 101 13.52 -10.35 20.52
CA LYS A 101 14.35 -9.77 21.59
C LYS A 101 14.91 -8.45 21.11
N ALA A 102 14.30 -7.35 21.56
CA ALA A 102 14.74 -6.00 21.23
C ALA A 102 15.90 -5.57 22.15
N GLU A 103 16.97 -5.07 21.55
CA GLU A 103 18.00 -4.31 22.26
C GLU A 103 17.44 -2.92 22.66
N PRO A 104 18.03 -2.23 23.66
CA PRO A 104 17.64 -0.85 23.98
C PRO A 104 17.75 0.07 22.76
N TRP A 105 16.81 1.01 22.63
CA TRP A 105 16.87 2.03 21.58
C TRP A 105 18.05 2.97 21.82
N THR A 106 18.82 3.22 20.77
CA THR A 106 19.83 4.28 20.74
C THR A 106 19.21 5.51 20.08
N GLU A 107 19.24 6.65 20.77
CA GLU A 107 18.78 7.94 20.22
C GLU A 107 19.99 8.78 19.77
N VAL A 108 19.82 9.48 18.64
CA VAL A 108 20.78 10.46 18.13
C VAL A 108 20.09 11.78 17.85
N SER A 109 20.76 12.86 18.22
CA SER A 109 20.28 14.23 18.09
C SER A 109 21.41 15.26 17.95
N GLU A 110 22.66 14.87 18.20
CA GLU A 110 23.78 15.79 18.17
C GLU A 110 24.39 15.79 16.77
N LEU A 111 24.50 16.98 16.16
CA LEU A 111 25.10 17.14 14.84
C LEU A 111 26.62 16.98 14.94
N ALA A 112 27.15 15.90 14.37
CA ALA A 112 28.57 15.57 14.37
C ALA A 112 29.29 16.11 13.13
N ASN A 113 28.63 16.06 11.96
CA ASN A 113 29.12 16.66 10.72
C ASN A 113 27.95 17.25 9.92
N LEU A 114 28.23 18.31 9.17
CA LEU A 114 27.26 18.97 8.30
C LEU A 114 27.97 19.55 7.09
N GLU A 115 27.57 19.10 5.92
CA GLU A 115 28.08 19.54 4.63
C GLU A 115 26.91 19.99 3.75
N ILE A 116 27.05 21.17 3.16
CA ILE A 116 26.13 21.65 2.12
C ILE A 116 26.94 21.80 0.84
N GLN A 117 26.57 21.02 -0.18
CA GLN A 117 27.19 21.09 -1.50
C GLN A 117 26.10 20.90 -2.56
N ASN A 118 26.18 21.66 -3.66
CA ASN A 118 25.26 21.52 -4.81
C ASN A 118 23.77 21.55 -4.43
N ASN A 119 23.38 22.41 -3.47
CA ASN A 119 22.00 22.50 -2.96
C ASN A 119 21.47 21.20 -2.33
N GLN A 120 22.39 20.39 -1.78
CA GLN A 120 22.08 19.18 -1.01
C GLN A 120 22.67 19.33 0.39
N ILE A 121 21.97 18.78 1.37
CA ILE A 121 22.44 18.69 2.77
C ILE A 121 22.87 17.26 3.03
N GLN A 122 24.10 17.08 3.52
CA GLN A 122 24.52 15.84 4.17
C GLN A 122 24.83 16.14 5.63
N ALA A 123 24.12 15.47 6.55
CA ALA A 123 24.31 15.61 7.98
C ALA A 123 24.63 14.26 8.61
N GLU A 124 25.50 14.25 9.60
CA GLU A 124 25.77 13.06 10.40
C GLU A 124 25.45 13.34 11.87
N LEU A 125 24.67 12.45 12.48
CA LEU A 125 24.20 12.57 13.86
C LEU A 125 24.89 11.55 14.77
N SER A 126 25.15 11.97 15.99
CA SER A 126 25.72 11.17 17.07
C SER A 126 24.81 11.15 18.29
N ALA A 127 25.05 10.20 19.20
CA ALA A 127 24.30 10.07 20.44
C ALA A 127 24.68 11.16 21.47
N GLN A 128 25.93 11.61 21.43
CA GLN A 128 26.48 12.64 22.31
C GLN A 128 27.38 13.58 21.52
N ALA A 129 27.49 14.84 21.97
CA ALA A 129 28.35 15.81 21.34
C ALA A 129 29.81 15.31 21.35
N GLY A 130 30.46 15.31 20.18
CA GLY A 130 31.84 14.83 20.01
C GLY A 130 31.99 13.30 19.93
N SER A 131 30.92 12.51 20.04
CA SER A 131 30.97 11.06 19.81
C SER A 131 30.93 10.72 18.31
N LYS A 132 31.26 9.48 17.97
CA LYS A 132 31.20 8.98 16.58
C LYS A 132 29.78 9.15 15.99
N ALA A 133 29.72 9.51 14.70
CA ALA A 133 28.50 9.51 13.93
C ALA A 133 27.90 8.10 13.82
N LEU A 134 26.58 8.01 14.02
CA LEU A 134 25.81 6.77 14.01
C LEU A 134 24.69 6.78 12.98
N VAL A 135 24.23 7.96 12.56
CA VAL A 135 23.20 8.11 11.50
C VAL A 135 23.67 9.15 10.51
N ARG A 136 23.44 8.90 9.22
CA ARG A 136 23.61 9.88 8.15
C ARG A 136 22.25 10.25 7.58
N LEU A 137 22.04 11.53 7.32
CA LEU A 137 20.95 12.07 6.52
C LEU A 137 21.52 12.68 5.24
N LYS A 138 20.86 12.42 4.11
CA LYS A 138 21.07 13.15 2.86
C LYS A 138 19.74 13.74 2.41
N ILE A 139 19.74 15.02 2.05
CA ILE A 139 18.54 15.74 1.65
C ILE A 139 18.80 16.46 0.34
N PHE A 140 17.96 16.22 -0.66
CA PHE A 140 18.10 16.82 -1.97
C PHE A 140 16.74 16.92 -2.67
N PHE A 141 16.62 17.93 -3.53
CA PHE A 141 15.44 18.12 -4.37
C PHE A 141 15.49 17.20 -5.58
N LEU A 142 14.37 16.55 -5.91
CA LEU A 142 14.23 15.81 -7.17
C LEU A 142 13.80 16.74 -8.31
N ASN A 143 12.93 17.69 -7.99
CA ASN A 143 12.45 18.75 -8.86
C ASN A 143 12.00 19.94 -8.00
N TYR A 144 11.23 20.88 -8.55
CA TYR A 144 10.79 22.04 -7.76
C TYR A 144 9.80 21.67 -6.65
N ASP A 145 9.01 20.61 -6.83
CA ASP A 145 7.87 20.29 -5.99
C ASP A 145 8.07 19.06 -5.11
N SER A 146 9.21 18.38 -5.22
CA SER A 146 9.51 17.19 -4.45
C SER A 146 10.97 17.10 -4.01
N LEU A 147 11.16 16.46 -2.86
CA LEU A 147 12.47 16.20 -2.27
C LEU A 147 12.55 14.79 -1.68
N ARG A 148 13.78 14.33 -1.50
CA ARG A 148 14.11 13.05 -0.87
C ARG A 148 14.94 13.29 0.39
N VAL A 149 14.61 12.57 1.47
CA VAL A 149 15.39 12.47 2.71
C VAL A 149 15.82 11.03 2.89
N GLU A 150 17.09 10.75 2.67
CA GLU A 150 17.67 9.43 2.88
C GLU A 150 18.32 9.38 4.26
N THR A 151 17.88 8.45 5.11
CA THR A 151 18.44 8.23 6.45
C THR A 151 19.03 6.83 6.51
N GLU A 152 20.27 6.70 7.00
CA GLU A 152 20.94 5.41 7.15
C GLU A 152 21.68 5.33 8.50
N VAL A 153 21.55 4.18 9.17
CA VAL A 153 22.38 3.85 10.34
C VAL A 153 23.77 3.37 9.88
N LEU A 154 24.81 4.02 10.40
CA LEU A 154 26.21 3.82 10.05
C LEU A 154 26.88 2.79 10.96
N ASN A 155 27.75 1.94 10.38
CA ASN A 155 28.64 1.02 11.10
C ASN A 155 27.94 0.04 12.07
N GLN A 156 26.65 -0.21 11.90
CA GLN A 156 25.84 -1.11 12.73
C GLN A 156 24.98 -2.03 11.83
N PRO A 157 25.57 -2.96 11.08
CA PRO A 157 24.86 -3.76 10.08
C PRO A 157 23.76 -4.66 10.66
N GLN A 158 23.81 -4.95 11.96
CA GLN A 158 22.80 -5.74 12.67
C GLN A 158 21.50 -4.97 12.94
N VAL A 159 21.52 -3.63 12.89
CA VAL A 159 20.35 -2.80 13.14
C VAL A 159 19.29 -3.12 12.10
N ASN A 160 18.05 -3.23 12.55
CA ASN A 160 16.91 -3.52 11.67
C ASN A 160 15.67 -2.71 12.02
N ARG A 161 15.75 -1.76 12.96
CA ARG A 161 14.67 -0.83 13.29
C ARG A 161 15.22 0.58 13.25
N LEU A 162 14.55 1.46 12.53
CA LEU A 162 14.84 2.89 12.48
C LEU A 162 13.54 3.66 12.70
N ARG A 163 13.56 4.64 13.58
CA ARG A 163 12.42 5.47 13.95
C ARG A 163 12.73 6.94 13.83
N ILE A 164 11.82 7.67 13.20
CA ILE A 164 11.81 9.13 13.16
C ILE A 164 10.47 9.62 13.69
N LYS A 165 10.51 10.63 14.56
CA LYS A 165 9.31 11.31 15.08
C LYS A 165 9.19 12.68 14.45
N PHE A 166 7.96 13.07 14.15
CA PHE A 166 7.58 14.35 13.60
C PHE A 166 6.57 15.03 14.53
N LEU A 167 6.59 16.36 14.57
CA LEU A 167 5.56 17.12 15.25
C LEU A 167 4.25 17.00 14.45
N SER A 168 3.17 16.66 15.15
CA SER A 168 1.82 16.60 14.61
C SER A 168 0.99 17.74 15.20
N ALA A 169 0.60 18.69 14.36
CA ALA A 169 -0.21 19.84 14.76
C ALA A 169 -1.68 19.44 15.00
N PRO A 170 -2.44 20.20 15.81
CA PRO A 170 -3.84 19.89 16.12
C PRO A 170 -4.77 19.79 14.91
N ASP A 171 -4.46 20.47 13.81
CA ASP A 171 -5.21 20.49 12.55
C ASP A 171 -4.70 19.47 11.52
N ASP A 172 -3.69 18.67 11.85
CA ASP A 172 -3.15 17.66 10.94
C ASP A 172 -4.15 16.58 10.63
N LEU A 173 -4.25 16.27 9.34
CA LEU A 173 -5.04 15.15 8.85
C LEU A 173 -4.16 14.25 7.99
N TYR A 174 -4.42 12.95 8.07
CA TYR A 174 -3.65 11.92 7.40
C TYR A 174 -4.61 11.05 6.58
N TYR A 175 -4.56 11.16 5.24
CA TYR A 175 -5.41 10.42 4.31
C TYR A 175 -4.57 9.50 3.43
N GLY A 176 -5.07 8.31 3.11
CA GLY A 176 -4.35 7.32 2.30
C GLY A 176 -3.98 6.10 3.14
N MET A 177 -2.68 5.76 3.15
CA MET A 177 -2.14 4.50 3.68
C MET A 177 -2.53 3.25 2.87
N GLY A 178 -2.94 3.43 1.62
CA GLY A 178 -3.49 2.36 0.77
C GLY A 178 -5.01 2.21 0.92
N GLU A 179 -5.53 1.04 0.56
CA GLU A 179 -6.94 0.71 0.80
C GLU A 179 -7.12 0.38 2.30
N ARG A 180 -7.94 1.15 3.03
CA ARG A 180 -8.13 0.94 4.48
C ARG A 180 -9.61 0.83 4.82
N TYR A 181 -9.92 -0.12 5.70
CA TYR A 181 -11.30 -0.44 6.09
C TYR A 181 -11.68 0.06 7.49
N ASN A 182 -10.74 0.68 8.23
CA ASN A 182 -11.03 1.29 9.53
C ASN A 182 -11.63 2.70 9.38
N THR A 183 -10.95 3.57 8.63
CA THR A 183 -11.33 4.97 8.41
C THR A 183 -10.53 5.55 7.25
N ALA A 184 -11.08 6.55 6.56
CA ALA A 184 -10.35 7.31 5.55
C ALA A 184 -9.31 8.27 6.15
N GLN A 185 -9.54 8.73 7.39
CA GLN A 185 -8.70 9.70 8.09
C GLN A 185 -8.03 9.01 9.29
N GLN A 186 -6.69 9.04 9.34
CA GLN A 186 -5.90 8.20 10.25
C GLN A 186 -5.38 8.89 11.53
N LYS A 187 -5.72 10.17 11.80
CA LYS A 187 -5.26 10.85 13.03
C LYS A 187 -5.74 10.10 14.26
N GLY A 188 -4.84 9.90 15.22
CA GLY A 188 -5.10 9.15 16.45
C GLY A 188 -5.10 7.63 16.26
N ASN A 189 -4.73 7.12 15.07
CA ASN A 189 -4.60 5.68 14.79
C ASN A 189 -3.14 5.26 14.64
N LEU A 190 -2.88 3.99 14.94
CA LEU A 190 -1.66 3.28 14.58
C LEU A 190 -1.99 2.38 13.38
N VAL A 191 -1.28 2.59 12.28
CA VAL A 191 -1.45 1.84 11.04
C VAL A 191 -0.10 1.22 10.67
N TYR A 192 -0.09 0.07 10.01
CA TYR A 192 1.14 -0.56 9.52
C TYR A 192 1.07 -0.86 8.01
N ASN A 193 2.23 -0.95 7.38
CA ASN A 193 2.38 -1.31 5.99
C ASN A 193 2.83 -2.77 5.85
N TRP A 194 1.85 -3.67 5.73
CA TRP A 194 2.07 -5.10 5.56
C TRP A 194 0.84 -5.72 4.90
N THR A 195 0.99 -6.25 3.70
CA THR A 195 -0.13 -6.81 2.93
C THR A 195 -0.61 -8.10 3.60
N GLN A 196 -1.92 -8.22 3.82
CA GLN A 196 -2.45 -9.34 4.59
C GLN A 196 -3.88 -9.64 4.24
N GLU A 197 -4.17 -10.93 4.30
CA GLU A 197 -5.54 -11.41 4.45
C GLU A 197 -6.10 -11.07 5.83
N GLY A 198 -7.18 -10.32 5.83
CA GLY A 198 -7.98 -10.07 7.03
C GLY A 198 -9.46 -9.83 6.78
N CYS A 199 -9.89 -10.00 5.53
CA CYS A 199 -11.16 -9.50 5.03
C CYS A 199 -12.05 -10.57 4.40
N MET A 200 -11.58 -11.82 4.32
CA MET A 200 -12.33 -12.94 3.74
C MET A 200 -13.68 -13.21 4.45
N LEU A 201 -13.82 -12.84 5.73
CA LEU A 201 -15.07 -12.95 6.51
C LEU A 201 -15.69 -11.59 6.86
N GLY A 202 -15.25 -10.51 6.20
CA GLY A 202 -15.75 -9.14 6.37
C GLY A 202 -14.73 -8.18 7.01
N CYS A 203 -14.57 -7.00 6.39
CA CYS A 203 -13.69 -5.94 6.87
C CYS A 203 -14.47 -4.94 7.75
N ASN A 204 -14.62 -5.18 9.05
CA ASN A 204 -15.21 -4.19 9.95
C ASN A 204 -14.17 -3.63 10.91
N ASN A 205 -13.87 -2.34 10.77
CA ASN A 205 -13.05 -1.56 11.72
C ASN A 205 -11.66 -2.16 11.99
N THR A 206 -11.01 -2.71 10.96
CA THR A 206 -9.67 -3.30 11.03
C THR A 206 -8.66 -2.49 10.23
N VAL A 207 -7.40 -2.48 10.68
CA VAL A 207 -6.27 -1.87 9.97
C VAL A 207 -5.62 -2.82 8.95
N VAL A 208 -5.95 -4.11 9.02
CA VAL A 208 -5.52 -5.14 8.07
C VAL A 208 -6.04 -4.79 6.67
N THR A 209 -5.22 -4.98 5.64
CA THR A 209 -5.59 -4.71 4.25
C THR A 209 -4.77 -5.53 3.26
N TYR A 210 -5.37 -5.82 2.11
CA TYR A 210 -4.72 -6.39 0.93
C TYR A 210 -3.72 -5.42 0.31
N PHE A 211 -4.03 -4.12 0.33
CA PHE A 211 -3.28 -3.13 -0.42
C PHE A 211 -2.83 -1.96 0.45
N PRO A 212 -1.87 -2.17 1.37
CA PRO A 212 -1.26 -1.08 2.11
C PRO A 212 -0.27 -0.34 1.20
N VAL A 213 -0.31 0.99 1.27
CA VAL A 213 0.66 1.86 0.58
C VAL A 213 1.23 2.81 1.62
N PRO A 214 2.56 2.93 1.80
CA PRO A 214 3.15 3.77 2.83
C PRO A 214 3.19 5.26 2.42
N PHE A 215 2.09 5.73 1.81
CA PHE A 215 1.85 7.09 1.37
C PHE A 215 0.66 7.68 2.12
N TYR A 216 0.79 8.93 2.57
CA TYR A 216 -0.36 9.72 3.00
C TYR A 216 -0.33 11.14 2.45
N LEU A 217 -1.52 11.70 2.24
CA LEU A 217 -1.77 13.09 1.92
C LEU A 217 -2.10 13.86 3.21
N ASN A 218 -1.49 15.04 3.36
CA ASN A 218 -1.79 15.99 4.42
C ASN A 218 -2.28 17.32 3.81
N PRO A 219 -3.51 17.78 4.15
CA PRO A 219 -4.11 19.00 3.59
C PRO A 219 -3.33 20.29 3.84
N ARG A 220 -2.26 20.27 4.64
CA ARG A 220 -1.33 21.42 4.74
C ARG A 220 -0.56 21.69 3.45
N GLY A 221 -0.62 20.80 2.46
CA GLY A 221 -0.03 21.01 1.14
C GLY A 221 1.11 20.05 0.82
N PHE A 222 1.11 18.85 1.42
CA PHE A 222 2.11 17.84 1.08
C PHE A 222 1.58 16.40 1.13
N GLY A 223 2.23 15.54 0.37
CA GLY A 223 2.18 14.08 0.47
C GLY A 223 3.50 13.56 0.99
N PHE A 224 3.44 12.46 1.72
CA PHE A 224 4.58 11.80 2.36
C PHE A 224 4.57 10.34 1.93
N LEU A 225 5.67 9.85 1.37
CA LEU A 225 5.88 8.43 1.04
C LEU A 225 7.14 7.93 1.76
N LEU A 226 7.03 6.78 2.43
CA LEU A 226 8.20 5.96 2.75
C LEU A 226 8.46 5.03 1.56
N ASP A 227 9.56 5.26 0.84
CA ASP A 227 10.00 4.48 -0.32
C ASP A 227 10.75 3.22 0.16
N ASP A 228 9.98 2.30 0.75
CA ASP A 228 10.45 1.03 1.30
C ASP A 228 9.32 -0.03 1.28
N THR A 229 9.69 -1.28 1.04
CA THR A 229 8.78 -2.43 1.00
C THR A 229 8.79 -3.25 2.30
N HIS A 230 9.71 -2.97 3.23
CA HIS A 230 9.71 -3.61 4.54
C HIS A 230 8.46 -3.22 5.35
N TYR A 231 8.14 -4.04 6.36
CA TYR A 231 7.12 -3.67 7.33
C TYR A 231 7.45 -2.32 7.97
N SER A 232 6.45 -1.47 8.10
CA SER A 232 6.58 -0.18 8.76
C SER A 232 5.34 0.18 9.55
N GLU A 233 5.52 0.99 10.59
CA GLU A 233 4.47 1.43 11.51
C GLU A 233 4.36 2.95 11.46
N PHE A 234 3.14 3.43 11.32
CA PHE A 234 2.75 4.83 11.27
C PHE A 234 1.81 5.10 12.44
N ASP A 235 2.35 5.67 13.51
CA ASP A 235 1.58 6.13 14.67
C ASP A 235 1.22 7.60 14.47
N PHE A 236 -0.01 7.86 14.03
CA PHE A 236 -0.53 9.21 13.75
C PHE A 236 -1.09 9.90 14.99
N GLY A 237 -0.45 9.68 16.15
CA GLY A 237 -0.81 10.27 17.43
C GLY A 237 -1.75 9.39 18.26
N LYS A 238 -1.70 8.07 18.06
CA LYS A 238 -2.32 7.08 18.95
C LYS A 238 -1.63 7.05 20.30
N THR A 239 -0.29 7.06 20.30
CA THR A 239 0.52 7.04 21.53
C THR A 239 0.66 8.44 22.14
N ASP A 240 0.91 9.45 21.30
CA ASP A 240 1.04 10.86 21.71
C ASP A 240 0.36 11.75 20.67
N PRO A 241 -0.76 12.44 21.00
CA PRO A 241 -1.51 13.26 20.04
C PRO A 241 -0.71 14.37 19.35
N GLY A 242 0.42 14.80 19.93
CA GLY A 242 1.30 15.82 19.37
C GLY A 242 2.38 15.27 18.44
N ILE A 243 2.44 13.95 18.21
CA ILE A 243 3.53 13.29 17.49
C ILE A 243 3.00 12.36 16.39
N PHE A 244 3.59 12.45 15.21
CA PHE A 244 3.58 11.37 14.22
C PHE A 244 4.88 10.57 14.33
N ALA A 245 4.82 9.29 14.67
CA ALA A 245 6.00 8.42 14.75
C ALA A 245 6.00 7.40 13.62
N LEU A 246 7.09 7.39 12.84
CA LEU A 246 7.35 6.40 11.80
C LEU A 246 8.43 5.44 12.26
N THR A 247 8.14 4.14 12.31
CA THR A 247 9.13 3.08 12.55
C THR A 247 9.23 2.20 11.32
N ASN A 248 10.42 2.11 10.71
CA ASN A 248 10.68 1.22 9.58
C ASN A 248 11.44 -0.02 10.08
N PHE A 249 11.08 -1.21 9.58
CA PHE A 249 11.80 -2.47 9.87
C PHE A 249 12.98 -2.68 8.91
N ASN A 250 13.77 -1.62 8.78
CA ASN A 250 14.99 -1.56 8.01
C ASN A 250 15.97 -0.62 8.73
N ARG A 251 17.26 -0.69 8.40
CA ARG A 251 18.30 0.23 8.92
C ARG A 251 18.38 1.54 8.13
N GLN A 252 17.59 1.64 7.07
CA GLN A 252 17.49 2.79 6.20
C GLN A 252 16.04 3.27 6.14
N MET A 253 15.85 4.55 5.81
CA MET A 253 14.55 5.15 5.59
C MET A 253 14.67 6.21 4.50
N ASN A 254 13.98 5.98 3.39
CA ASN A 254 13.94 6.90 2.25
C ASN A 254 12.58 7.59 2.24
N LEU A 255 12.55 8.87 2.58
CA LEU A 255 11.31 9.63 2.64
C LEU A 255 11.21 10.52 1.41
N MET A 256 10.06 10.44 0.76
CA MET A 256 9.69 11.27 -0.37
C MET A 256 8.61 12.25 0.06
N ILE A 257 8.87 13.55 -0.11
CA ILE A 257 7.90 14.60 0.17
C ILE A 257 7.51 15.25 -1.15
N PHE A 258 6.20 15.27 -1.41
CA PHE A 258 5.60 15.91 -2.58
C PHE A 258 4.79 17.10 -2.11
N SER A 259 5.10 18.30 -2.56
CA SER A 259 4.37 19.51 -2.22
C SER A 259 3.46 19.95 -3.35
N GLY A 260 2.42 20.69 -2.99
CA GLY A 260 1.53 21.30 -3.97
C GLY A 260 0.48 22.18 -3.28
N PRO A 261 -0.08 23.17 -3.99
CA PRO A 261 -1.14 24.04 -3.50
C PRO A 261 -2.48 23.32 -3.34
N SER A 262 -2.64 22.11 -3.91
CA SER A 262 -3.88 21.33 -3.82
C SER A 262 -3.62 19.82 -3.66
N PRO A 263 -4.57 19.06 -3.08
CA PRO A 263 -4.55 17.60 -3.09
C PRO A 263 -4.33 16.98 -4.48
N LEU A 264 -4.91 17.58 -5.52
CA LEU A 264 -4.81 17.06 -6.88
C LEU A 264 -3.35 17.11 -7.38
N GLU A 265 -2.69 18.26 -7.26
CA GLU A 265 -1.30 18.42 -7.71
C GLU A 265 -0.33 17.54 -6.92
N ILE A 266 -0.58 17.34 -5.62
CA ILE A 266 0.23 16.42 -4.81
C ILE A 266 0.11 14.98 -5.33
N ILE A 267 -1.09 14.54 -5.71
CA ILE A 267 -1.32 13.22 -6.31
C ILE A 267 -0.70 13.14 -7.72
N GLU A 268 -0.73 14.22 -8.50
CA GLU A 268 -0.04 14.26 -9.80
C GLU A 268 1.47 14.08 -9.66
N HIS A 269 2.10 14.74 -8.67
CA HIS A 269 3.53 14.57 -8.37
C HIS A 269 3.86 13.18 -7.84
N TYR A 270 3.02 12.64 -6.94
CA TYR A 270 3.18 11.29 -6.42
C TYR A 270 3.10 10.25 -7.54
N THR A 271 2.09 10.34 -8.42
CA THR A 271 1.89 9.39 -9.52
C THR A 271 2.86 9.58 -10.69
N ASP A 272 3.45 10.76 -10.85
CA ASP A 272 4.59 10.96 -11.76
C ASP A 272 5.80 10.14 -11.32
N TYR A 273 6.02 10.05 -10.00
CA TYR A 273 7.09 9.24 -9.40
C TYR A 273 6.75 7.74 -9.40
N THR A 274 5.56 7.35 -8.93
CA THR A 274 5.20 5.93 -8.74
C THR A 274 4.59 5.25 -9.96
N GLY A 275 4.25 6.02 -11.00
CA GLY A 275 3.61 5.53 -12.22
C GLY A 275 2.10 5.77 -12.26
N ARG A 276 1.59 5.99 -13.47
CA ARG A 276 0.17 6.23 -13.76
C ARG A 276 -0.48 4.99 -14.36
N ILE A 277 -1.73 4.75 -13.96
CA ILE A 277 -2.60 3.74 -14.58
C ILE A 277 -2.98 4.19 -16.00
N LYS A 278 -3.07 3.24 -16.93
CA LYS A 278 -3.68 3.51 -18.24
C LYS A 278 -5.20 3.56 -18.09
N VAL A 279 -5.86 4.41 -18.87
CA VAL A 279 -7.33 4.43 -18.91
C VAL A 279 -7.80 3.04 -19.38
N PRO A 280 -8.65 2.33 -18.61
CA PRO A 280 -9.19 1.03 -19.04
C PRO A 280 -10.02 1.14 -20.33
N PRO A 281 -10.18 0.05 -21.10
CA PRO A 281 -11.03 0.06 -22.28
C PRO A 281 -12.50 0.34 -21.90
N PRO A 282 -13.31 0.95 -22.79
CA PRO A 282 -14.68 1.37 -22.45
C PRO A 282 -15.59 0.27 -21.88
N TRP A 283 -15.42 -0.98 -22.32
CA TRP A 283 -16.21 -2.11 -21.83
C TRP A 283 -15.96 -2.41 -20.33
N ALA A 284 -14.81 -1.99 -19.79
CA ALA A 284 -14.48 -2.17 -18.38
C ALA A 284 -15.45 -1.43 -17.44
N PHE A 285 -16.08 -0.35 -17.93
CA PHE A 285 -17.03 0.45 -17.17
C PHE A 285 -18.48 -0.05 -17.25
N GLY A 286 -18.74 -1.13 -18.01
CA GLY A 286 -20.04 -1.80 -18.07
C GLY A 286 -20.25 -2.79 -16.92
N VAL A 287 -21.45 -3.41 -16.86
CA VAL A 287 -21.74 -4.42 -15.84
C VAL A 287 -21.00 -5.72 -16.15
N TRP A 288 -20.36 -6.31 -15.15
CA TRP A 288 -19.71 -7.62 -15.26
C TRP A 288 -20.53 -8.64 -14.48
N ASN A 289 -20.76 -9.81 -15.08
CA ASN A 289 -21.48 -10.91 -14.42
C ASN A 289 -20.58 -12.13 -14.22
N ALA A 290 -20.52 -12.63 -12.99
CA ALA A 290 -19.88 -13.90 -12.68
C ALA A 290 -20.72 -15.08 -13.22
N ALA A 291 -20.06 -16.09 -13.78
CA ALA A 291 -20.68 -17.24 -14.41
C ALA A 291 -19.83 -18.51 -14.21
N ASP A 292 -19.73 -18.95 -12.95
CA ASP A 292 -19.11 -20.22 -12.59
C ASP A 292 -20.08 -21.38 -12.79
N GLU A 293 -19.59 -22.62 -12.84
CA GLU A 293 -20.32 -23.86 -13.18
C GLU A 293 -20.24 -24.27 -14.66
N GLY A 294 -19.24 -23.80 -15.40
CA GLY A 294 -18.89 -24.35 -16.71
C GLY A 294 -19.56 -23.69 -17.90
N SER A 295 -19.32 -24.26 -19.08
CA SER A 295 -19.82 -23.73 -20.35
C SER A 295 -21.33 -23.45 -20.37
N PRO A 296 -22.21 -24.30 -19.77
CA PRO A 296 -23.64 -24.01 -19.75
C PRO A 296 -23.98 -22.73 -18.99
N ARG A 297 -23.32 -22.44 -17.87
CA ARG A 297 -23.61 -21.24 -17.07
C ARG A 297 -23.18 -19.98 -17.80
N ALA A 298 -21.99 -19.96 -18.38
CA ALA A 298 -21.50 -18.81 -19.15
C ALA A 298 -22.48 -18.43 -20.27
N ARG A 299 -22.96 -19.42 -21.04
CA ARG A 299 -23.99 -19.23 -22.08
C ARG A 299 -25.34 -18.78 -21.52
N GLU A 300 -25.76 -19.35 -20.39
CA GLU A 300 -27.01 -18.96 -19.74
C GLU A 300 -26.98 -17.49 -19.31
N VAL A 301 -25.90 -17.06 -18.63
CA VAL A 301 -25.73 -15.66 -18.20
C VAL A 301 -25.69 -14.72 -19.40
N ALA A 302 -25.00 -15.07 -20.49
CA ALA A 302 -24.99 -14.29 -21.73
C ALA A 302 -26.41 -14.14 -22.32
N ARG A 303 -27.11 -15.27 -22.48
CA ARG A 303 -28.48 -15.32 -23.01
C ARG A 303 -29.44 -14.49 -22.17
N VAL A 304 -29.44 -14.68 -20.84
CA VAL A 304 -30.31 -13.93 -19.92
C VAL A 304 -29.98 -12.44 -19.98
N SER A 305 -28.69 -12.07 -19.97
CA SER A 305 -28.28 -10.66 -20.06
C SER A 305 -28.82 -9.99 -21.32
N ARG A 306 -28.79 -10.66 -22.48
CA ARG A 306 -29.37 -10.13 -23.72
C ARG A 306 -30.89 -10.12 -23.73
N GLN A 307 -31.55 -11.18 -23.26
CA GLN A 307 -33.01 -11.26 -23.20
C GLN A 307 -33.62 -10.20 -22.29
N GLU A 308 -33.04 -10.01 -21.11
CA GLU A 308 -33.50 -9.05 -20.09
C GLU A 308 -32.94 -7.64 -20.31
N LYS A 309 -32.18 -7.41 -21.39
CA LYS A 309 -31.56 -6.12 -21.74
C LYS A 309 -30.68 -5.54 -20.61
N ILE A 310 -29.99 -6.42 -19.87
CA ILE A 310 -29.00 -6.02 -18.88
C ILE A 310 -27.75 -5.52 -19.64
N PRO A 311 -27.21 -4.33 -19.33
CA PRO A 311 -26.08 -3.73 -20.03
C PRO A 311 -24.74 -4.36 -19.63
N THR A 312 -24.66 -5.68 -19.74
CA THR A 312 -23.49 -6.48 -19.41
C THR A 312 -22.47 -6.43 -20.54
N SER A 313 -21.23 -6.06 -20.18
CA SER A 313 -20.10 -5.96 -21.09
C SER A 313 -19.12 -7.12 -20.95
N ALA A 314 -19.03 -7.75 -19.77
CA ALA A 314 -18.13 -8.86 -19.53
C ALA A 314 -18.79 -9.99 -18.75
N ILE A 315 -18.37 -11.21 -19.05
CA ILE A 315 -18.70 -12.41 -18.29
C ILE A 315 -17.40 -12.94 -17.70
N TRP A 316 -17.42 -13.20 -16.40
CA TRP A 316 -16.26 -13.66 -15.66
C TRP A 316 -16.51 -15.07 -15.12
N SER A 317 -15.63 -16.01 -15.48
CA SER A 317 -15.69 -17.38 -15.00
C SER A 317 -14.39 -17.69 -14.26
N GLU A 318 -14.41 -17.51 -12.94
CA GLU A 318 -13.23 -17.77 -12.10
C GLU A 318 -12.87 -19.25 -12.08
N ASP A 319 -13.88 -20.10 -12.26
CA ASP A 319 -13.77 -21.53 -12.06
C ASP A 319 -13.20 -22.32 -13.26
N TRP A 320 -12.71 -21.62 -14.29
CA TRP A 320 -12.18 -22.17 -15.54
C TRP A 320 -11.06 -23.19 -15.35
N ALA A 321 -10.21 -22.98 -14.34
CA ALA A 321 -9.07 -23.84 -14.01
C ALA A 321 -9.17 -24.46 -12.60
N TRP A 322 -10.32 -24.35 -11.93
CA TRP A 322 -10.47 -24.89 -10.59
C TRP A 322 -10.50 -26.42 -10.59
N PRO A 323 -9.88 -27.09 -9.61
CA PRO A 323 -9.86 -28.55 -9.56
C PRO A 323 -11.24 -29.18 -9.42
N SER A 324 -12.11 -28.58 -8.60
CA SER A 324 -13.50 -29.05 -8.38
C SER A 324 -14.45 -27.89 -8.09
N LYS A 325 -15.73 -28.18 -7.83
CA LYS A 325 -16.78 -27.16 -7.68
C LYS A 325 -16.57 -26.34 -6.41
N GLY A 326 -16.70 -25.02 -6.53
CA GLY A 326 -16.66 -24.07 -5.41
C GLY A 326 -15.24 -23.62 -5.05
N PHE A 327 -15.13 -22.38 -4.56
CA PHE A 327 -13.86 -21.72 -4.25
C PHE A 327 -13.02 -22.48 -3.21
N LEU A 328 -13.68 -23.17 -2.27
CA LEU A 328 -13.02 -24.04 -1.28
C LEU A 328 -12.15 -25.11 -1.91
N SER A 329 -12.44 -25.52 -3.16
CA SER A 329 -11.60 -26.50 -3.88
C SER A 329 -10.17 -26.01 -4.05
N LEU A 330 -9.96 -24.75 -4.44
CA LEU A 330 -8.63 -24.17 -4.54
C LEU A 330 -7.92 -24.14 -3.17
N MET A 331 -8.67 -23.85 -2.10
CA MET A 331 -8.12 -23.71 -0.76
C MET A 331 -7.63 -25.02 -0.13
N ILE A 332 -8.04 -26.19 -0.63
CA ILE A 332 -7.66 -27.51 -0.07
C ILE A 332 -6.85 -28.37 -1.05
N ASP A 333 -6.99 -28.13 -2.34
CA ASP A 333 -6.30 -28.90 -3.38
C ASP A 333 -4.83 -28.47 -3.46
N GLN A 334 -3.92 -29.44 -3.52
CA GLN A 334 -2.47 -29.20 -3.62
C GLN A 334 -1.92 -29.56 -5.01
N THR A 335 -2.77 -29.92 -5.95
CA THR A 335 -2.45 -30.35 -7.32
C THR A 335 -2.81 -29.32 -8.39
N PHE A 336 -3.53 -28.26 -8.02
CA PHE A 336 -3.89 -27.18 -8.95
C PHE A 336 -2.66 -26.52 -9.60
N GLN A 337 -2.79 -26.20 -10.89
CA GLN A 337 -1.71 -25.70 -11.73
C GLN A 337 -2.21 -24.87 -12.93
N TRP A 338 -3.30 -24.12 -12.78
CA TRP A 338 -3.85 -23.22 -13.82
C TRP A 338 -4.01 -23.85 -15.21
N GLU A 339 -4.48 -25.10 -15.24
CA GLU A 339 -4.85 -25.81 -16.46
C GLU A 339 -6.36 -25.80 -16.64
N LEU A 340 -6.82 -25.60 -17.88
CA LEU A 340 -8.25 -25.59 -18.22
C LEU A 340 -8.93 -26.90 -17.80
N ASN A 341 -9.98 -26.78 -17.00
CA ASN A 341 -10.78 -27.92 -16.57
C ASN A 341 -11.74 -28.36 -17.69
N ARG A 342 -11.27 -29.19 -18.61
CA ARG A 342 -12.07 -29.70 -19.76
C ARG A 342 -13.30 -30.52 -19.38
N LYS A 343 -13.37 -31.05 -18.15
CA LYS A 343 -14.60 -31.72 -17.68
C LYS A 343 -15.71 -30.71 -17.43
N ARG A 344 -15.36 -29.50 -17.00
CA ARG A 344 -16.29 -28.40 -16.73
C ARG A 344 -16.53 -27.51 -17.95
N TYR A 345 -15.46 -27.29 -18.72
CA TYR A 345 -15.46 -26.49 -19.94
C TYR A 345 -14.94 -27.33 -21.12
N PRO A 346 -15.74 -28.28 -21.65
CA PRO A 346 -15.32 -29.14 -22.74
C PRO A 346 -15.02 -28.37 -24.03
N ASP A 347 -15.68 -27.23 -24.22
CA ASP A 347 -15.72 -26.40 -25.42
C ASP A 347 -15.38 -24.93 -25.11
N TYR A 348 -14.44 -24.69 -24.19
CA TYR A 348 -14.11 -23.36 -23.65
C TYR A 348 -13.84 -22.30 -24.72
N GLU A 349 -13.08 -22.63 -25.77
CA GLU A 349 -12.77 -21.73 -26.88
C GLU A 349 -14.02 -21.39 -27.69
N GLN A 350 -14.94 -22.33 -27.84
CA GLN A 350 -16.22 -22.09 -28.50
C GLN A 350 -17.10 -21.16 -27.65
N VAL A 351 -17.11 -21.33 -26.33
CA VAL A 351 -17.79 -20.40 -25.41
C VAL A 351 -17.23 -18.99 -25.60
N ALA A 352 -15.90 -18.82 -25.57
CA ALA A 352 -15.26 -17.51 -25.77
C ALA A 352 -15.71 -16.87 -27.09
N GLN A 353 -15.66 -17.62 -28.21
CA GLN A 353 -16.10 -17.14 -29.52
C GLN A 353 -17.57 -16.72 -29.56
N GLU A 354 -18.46 -17.50 -28.93
CA GLU A 354 -19.88 -17.17 -28.84
C GLU A 354 -20.12 -15.90 -28.02
N LEU A 355 -19.43 -15.77 -26.88
CA LEU A 355 -19.50 -14.58 -26.04
C LEU A 355 -19.02 -13.33 -26.79
N HIS A 356 -17.89 -13.43 -27.50
CA HIS A 356 -17.35 -12.34 -28.32
C HIS A 356 -18.32 -11.95 -29.44
N ARG A 357 -18.91 -12.93 -30.14
CA ARG A 357 -19.92 -12.67 -31.20
C ARG A 357 -21.12 -11.92 -30.64
N ASP A 358 -21.52 -12.24 -29.41
CA ASP A 358 -22.65 -11.61 -28.75
C ASP A 358 -22.27 -10.28 -28.07
N GLY A 359 -21.02 -9.82 -28.21
CA GLY A 359 -20.52 -8.52 -27.75
C GLY A 359 -20.05 -8.49 -26.30
N PHE A 360 -19.81 -9.65 -25.69
CA PHE A 360 -19.22 -9.75 -24.35
C PHE A 360 -17.70 -9.91 -24.43
N ARG A 361 -17.00 -9.45 -23.38
CA ARG A 361 -15.63 -9.87 -23.07
C ARG A 361 -15.66 -11.06 -22.11
N PHE A 362 -14.67 -11.94 -22.22
CA PHE A 362 -14.61 -13.15 -21.39
C PHE A 362 -13.40 -13.10 -20.46
N LEU A 363 -13.64 -13.23 -19.15
CA LEU A 363 -12.63 -13.03 -18.13
C LEU A 363 -12.37 -14.31 -17.34
N GLY A 364 -11.10 -14.57 -17.03
CA GLY A 364 -10.65 -15.69 -16.21
C GLY A 364 -10.21 -15.29 -14.80
N TYR A 365 -9.38 -16.13 -14.19
CA TYR A 365 -8.86 -15.96 -12.82
C TYR A 365 -7.49 -16.59 -12.66
N PHE A 366 -6.61 -15.91 -11.92
CA PHE A 366 -5.31 -16.43 -11.49
C PHE A 366 -4.96 -15.95 -10.09
N THR A 367 -4.23 -16.79 -9.35
CA THR A 367 -3.36 -16.37 -8.24
C THR A 367 -1.91 -16.66 -8.63
N PRO A 368 -0.91 -16.06 -7.97
CA PRO A 368 0.49 -16.38 -8.26
C PRO A 368 0.92 -17.74 -7.69
N TYR A 369 0.01 -18.56 -7.17
CA TYR A 369 0.38 -19.80 -6.50
C TYR A 369 0.21 -21.01 -7.41
N ILE A 370 1.01 -22.05 -7.15
CA ILE A 370 0.82 -23.40 -7.69
C ILE A 370 0.79 -24.42 -6.56
N GLY A 371 -0.04 -25.46 -6.68
CA GLY A 371 -0.13 -26.51 -5.68
C GLY A 371 1.18 -27.30 -5.56
N ALA A 372 1.65 -27.54 -4.33
CA ALA A 372 2.94 -28.18 -4.05
C ALA A 372 3.03 -29.68 -4.43
N ARG A 373 1.92 -30.28 -4.90
CA ARG A 373 1.84 -31.65 -5.44
C ARG A 373 1.54 -31.68 -6.94
N SER A 374 1.40 -30.51 -7.57
CA SER A 374 1.16 -30.40 -9.01
C SER A 374 2.33 -30.96 -9.84
N GLN A 375 2.06 -31.32 -11.09
CA GLN A 375 3.10 -31.76 -12.01
C GLN A 375 4.04 -30.61 -12.36
N ILE A 376 3.48 -29.41 -12.56
CA ILE A 376 4.25 -28.23 -12.89
C ILE A 376 5.22 -27.84 -11.78
N PHE A 377 4.83 -27.98 -10.51
CA PHE A 377 5.72 -27.69 -9.37
C PHE A 377 6.98 -28.56 -9.40
N ARG A 378 6.86 -29.84 -9.76
CA ARG A 378 8.00 -30.76 -9.88
C ARG A 378 8.98 -30.35 -10.99
N GLN A 379 8.52 -29.58 -11.98
CA GLN A 379 9.31 -29.16 -13.14
C GLN A 379 9.77 -27.69 -13.03
N ALA A 380 9.08 -26.87 -12.24
CA ALA A 380 9.30 -25.43 -12.15
C ALA A 380 10.64 -25.09 -11.50
N GLY A 381 11.08 -25.87 -10.51
CA GLY A 381 12.44 -25.88 -9.94
C GLY A 381 13.10 -24.50 -9.76
N LYS A 382 13.82 -24.04 -10.80
CA LYS A 382 14.57 -22.78 -10.84
C LYS A 382 13.71 -21.51 -10.90
N TYR A 383 12.44 -21.62 -11.28
CA TYR A 383 11.52 -20.48 -11.39
C TYR A 383 10.78 -20.17 -10.09
N MET A 384 10.90 -21.02 -9.07
CA MET A 384 10.22 -20.87 -7.80
C MET A 384 11.07 -20.09 -6.80
N ALA A 385 10.41 -19.33 -5.92
CA ALA A 385 11.08 -18.75 -4.77
C ALA A 385 11.63 -19.86 -3.86
N GLN A 386 12.75 -19.61 -3.18
CA GLN A 386 13.50 -20.65 -2.50
C GLN A 386 13.35 -20.57 -0.98
N SER A 387 13.39 -21.72 -0.32
CA SER A 387 13.62 -21.82 1.11
C SER A 387 15.10 -21.56 1.44
N PRO A 388 15.44 -21.28 2.70
CA PRO A 388 16.84 -21.17 3.14
C PRO A 388 17.70 -22.42 2.88
N LEU A 389 17.07 -23.56 2.60
CA LEU A 389 17.73 -24.82 2.27
C LEU A 389 18.01 -24.98 0.76
N GLY A 390 17.74 -23.97 -0.07
CA GLY A 390 17.97 -24.01 -1.51
C GLY A 390 17.01 -24.94 -2.28
N LYS A 391 15.80 -25.16 -1.73
CA LYS A 391 14.71 -25.89 -2.40
C LYS A 391 13.51 -24.97 -2.58
N PRO A 392 12.64 -25.19 -3.59
CA PRO A 392 11.40 -24.43 -3.76
C PRO A 392 10.65 -24.28 -2.42
N ALA A 393 10.31 -23.04 -2.07
CA ALA A 393 9.61 -22.72 -0.85
C ALA A 393 8.18 -23.26 -0.92
N VAL A 394 7.79 -24.03 0.08
CA VAL A 394 6.42 -24.51 0.25
C VAL A 394 5.85 -23.96 1.54
N PHE A 395 4.74 -23.23 1.45
CA PHE A 395 4.09 -22.60 2.59
C PHE A 395 2.58 -22.85 2.59
N SER A 396 1.94 -22.50 3.70
CA SER A 396 0.49 -22.60 3.81
C SER A 396 -0.16 -21.41 3.12
N TRP A 397 -1.03 -21.69 2.16
CA TRP A 397 -2.00 -20.75 1.64
C TRP A 397 -3.37 -21.28 2.00
N LEU A 398 -4.01 -20.62 2.96
CA LEU A 398 -5.25 -21.09 3.59
C LEU A 398 -5.08 -22.53 4.12
N LEU A 399 -5.82 -23.50 3.58
CA LEU A 399 -5.72 -24.92 3.97
C LEU A 399 -4.82 -25.74 3.01
N SER A 400 -4.25 -25.12 1.98
CA SER A 400 -3.43 -25.76 0.97
C SER A 400 -1.94 -25.53 1.22
N LYS A 401 -1.11 -26.32 0.53
CA LYS A 401 0.33 -26.16 0.46
C LYS A 401 0.69 -25.75 -0.96
N VAL A 402 1.29 -24.58 -1.08
CA VAL A 402 1.61 -23.96 -2.36
C VAL A 402 3.06 -23.54 -2.42
N ALA A 403 3.50 -23.26 -3.64
CA ALA A 403 4.71 -22.52 -3.95
C ALA A 403 4.37 -21.32 -4.82
N GLU A 404 5.25 -20.32 -4.82
CA GLU A 404 5.11 -19.10 -5.60
C GLU A 404 6.31 -18.94 -6.56
N PRO A 405 6.12 -18.42 -7.78
CA PRO A 405 7.23 -18.09 -8.67
C PRO A 405 8.08 -16.98 -8.04
N ASP A 406 9.38 -17.05 -8.28
CA ASP A 406 10.32 -16.00 -7.92
C ASP A 406 10.15 -14.82 -8.89
N LEU A 407 9.17 -13.96 -8.64
CA LEU A 407 8.88 -12.83 -9.54
C LEU A 407 9.96 -11.74 -9.52
N THR A 408 11.01 -11.86 -8.68
CA THR A 408 12.21 -10.99 -8.81
C THR A 408 13.05 -11.41 -10.01
N ASN A 409 13.05 -12.71 -10.35
CA ASN A 409 13.72 -13.28 -11.51
C ASN A 409 12.91 -13.01 -12.81
N PRO A 410 13.46 -12.26 -13.78
CA PRO A 410 12.82 -12.05 -15.07
C PRO A 410 12.48 -13.34 -15.82
N GLU A 411 13.32 -14.37 -15.74
CA GLU A 411 13.06 -15.66 -16.39
C GLU A 411 11.82 -16.37 -15.80
N ALA A 412 11.58 -16.21 -14.49
CA ALA A 412 10.42 -16.79 -13.84
C ALA A 412 9.12 -16.07 -14.22
N ARG A 413 9.17 -14.73 -14.36
CA ARG A 413 8.05 -13.94 -14.91
C ARG A 413 7.72 -14.39 -16.32
N GLU A 414 8.71 -14.47 -17.20
CA GLU A 414 8.51 -14.93 -18.59
C GLU A 414 7.99 -16.37 -18.65
N TRP A 415 8.53 -17.26 -17.81
CA TRP A 415 8.04 -18.63 -17.69
C TRP A 415 6.57 -18.67 -17.30
N TRP A 416 6.15 -17.89 -16.30
CA TRP A 416 4.75 -17.82 -15.86
C TRP A 416 3.84 -17.32 -17.00
N GLN A 417 4.23 -16.22 -17.63
CA GLN A 417 3.50 -15.63 -18.76
C GLN A 417 3.30 -16.63 -19.90
N LYS A 418 4.37 -17.31 -20.32
CA LYS A 418 4.30 -18.31 -21.39
C LYS A 418 3.50 -19.55 -21.01
N THR A 419 3.61 -19.99 -19.75
CA THR A 419 3.03 -21.27 -19.34
C THR A 419 1.53 -21.17 -19.07
N PHE A 420 1.07 -20.02 -18.58
CA PHE A 420 -0.32 -19.83 -18.14
C PHE A 420 -1.05 -18.70 -18.87
N PHE A 421 -0.49 -17.49 -18.88
CA PHE A 421 -1.18 -16.32 -19.46
C PHE A 421 -1.36 -16.43 -20.96
N GLN A 422 -0.32 -16.85 -21.68
CA GLN A 422 -0.42 -17.05 -23.13
C GLN A 422 -1.49 -18.10 -23.47
N LYS A 423 -1.55 -19.21 -22.73
CA LYS A 423 -2.60 -20.22 -22.96
C LYS A 423 -4.00 -19.69 -22.70
N ALA A 424 -4.21 -18.92 -21.64
CA ALA A 424 -5.51 -18.30 -21.36
C ALA A 424 -5.91 -17.33 -22.48
N LEU A 425 -4.97 -16.52 -22.97
CA LEU A 425 -5.21 -15.67 -24.13
C LEU A 425 -5.55 -16.48 -25.39
N ASP A 426 -4.84 -17.58 -25.65
CA ASP A 426 -5.08 -18.47 -26.78
C ASP A 426 -6.47 -19.13 -26.70
N TYR A 427 -7.01 -19.30 -25.49
CA TYR A 427 -8.38 -19.76 -25.26
C TYR A 427 -9.46 -18.69 -25.52
N GLY A 428 -9.07 -17.43 -25.77
CA GLY A 428 -9.98 -16.32 -26.04
C GLY A 428 -10.33 -15.47 -24.82
N ILE A 429 -9.52 -15.50 -23.75
CA ILE A 429 -9.71 -14.65 -22.58
C ILE A 429 -9.20 -13.23 -22.83
N ASP A 430 -9.97 -12.22 -22.43
CA ASP A 430 -9.69 -10.79 -22.61
C ASP A 430 -9.16 -10.11 -21.35
N GLY A 431 -9.03 -10.87 -20.27
CA GLY A 431 -8.73 -10.33 -18.96
C GLY A 431 -8.93 -11.34 -17.85
N TRP A 432 -8.55 -11.00 -16.63
CA TRP A 432 -8.77 -11.88 -15.50
C TRP A 432 -8.72 -11.16 -14.16
N MET A 433 -9.32 -11.77 -13.15
CA MET A 433 -8.95 -11.46 -11.78
C MET A 433 -7.51 -11.94 -11.53
N HIS A 434 -6.67 -11.04 -11.07
CA HIS A 434 -5.26 -11.24 -10.81
C HIS A 434 -5.04 -11.20 -9.30
N ASP A 435 -5.52 -12.25 -8.66
CA ASP A 435 -5.86 -12.28 -7.24
C ASP A 435 -4.66 -12.65 -6.35
N PHE A 436 -4.83 -12.48 -5.04
CA PHE A 436 -3.86 -12.78 -3.98
C PHE A 436 -2.54 -12.01 -4.14
N SER A 437 -1.39 -12.62 -3.75
CA SER A 437 -0.01 -12.11 -3.62
C SER A 437 0.45 -11.63 -2.23
N GLU A 438 -0.40 -11.73 -1.21
CA GLU A 438 -0.14 -11.26 0.16
C GLU A 438 0.38 -12.33 1.15
N TYR A 439 0.72 -13.53 0.67
CA TYR A 439 1.13 -14.64 1.55
C TYR A 439 2.62 -14.87 1.67
N THR A 440 3.46 -14.17 0.89
CA THR A 440 4.90 -14.39 0.82
C THR A 440 5.53 -14.45 2.23
N PRO A 441 6.01 -15.62 2.69
CA PRO A 441 6.57 -15.72 4.03
C PRO A 441 7.91 -15.00 4.15
N THR A 442 8.16 -14.39 5.32
CA THR A 442 9.40 -13.66 5.66
C THR A 442 10.70 -14.45 5.49
N TRP A 443 10.64 -15.79 5.58
CA TRP A 443 11.80 -16.66 5.49
C TRP A 443 12.16 -17.08 4.05
N VAL A 444 11.32 -16.77 3.06
CA VAL A 444 11.59 -17.06 1.64
C VAL A 444 12.79 -16.26 1.14
N LYS A 445 13.54 -16.82 0.20
CA LYS A 445 14.71 -16.22 -0.44
C LYS A 445 14.46 -16.08 -1.94
N PHE A 446 14.87 -14.95 -2.49
CA PHE A 446 14.64 -14.57 -3.89
C PHE A 446 15.97 -14.43 -4.65
N ALA A 447 15.90 -14.57 -5.97
CA ALA A 447 17.06 -14.60 -6.86
C ALA A 447 17.85 -13.28 -6.89
N ASP A 448 17.20 -12.14 -6.61
CA ASP A 448 17.86 -10.84 -6.50
C ASP A 448 18.61 -10.62 -5.17
N GLY A 449 18.65 -11.63 -4.30
CA GLY A 449 19.34 -11.61 -3.01
C GLY A 449 18.50 -11.10 -1.85
N ARG A 450 17.29 -10.58 -2.09
CA ARG A 450 16.36 -10.19 -1.03
C ARG A 450 15.70 -11.42 -0.41
N ASP A 451 15.13 -11.21 0.77
CA ASP A 451 14.31 -12.21 1.44
C ASP A 451 12.87 -11.74 1.63
N GLY A 452 12.04 -12.60 2.19
CA GLY A 452 10.62 -12.33 2.37
C GLY A 452 10.32 -11.11 3.22
N TRP A 453 11.22 -10.64 4.10
CA TRP A 453 10.99 -9.38 4.81
C TRP A 453 10.96 -8.18 3.89
N ALA A 454 11.83 -8.18 2.87
CA ALA A 454 11.90 -7.12 1.87
C ALA A 454 10.90 -7.33 0.74
N VAL A 455 10.64 -8.58 0.33
CA VAL A 455 9.81 -8.87 -0.85
C VAL A 455 8.33 -8.98 -0.53
N HIS A 456 7.91 -9.23 0.71
CA HIS A 456 6.50 -9.47 1.02
C HIS A 456 5.53 -8.38 0.52
N ASN A 457 5.80 -7.09 0.77
CA ASN A 457 4.97 -6.01 0.21
C ASN A 457 5.31 -5.67 -1.25
N ASP A 458 6.45 -6.13 -1.76
CA ASP A 458 6.84 -5.95 -3.17
C ASP A 458 6.19 -7.02 -4.07
N TYR A 459 5.85 -8.18 -3.51
CA TYR A 459 5.34 -9.32 -4.26
C TYR A 459 4.03 -9.00 -5.00
N PRO A 460 3.04 -8.27 -4.42
CA PRO A 460 1.89 -7.78 -5.16
C PRO A 460 2.24 -6.87 -6.35
N VAL A 461 3.27 -6.02 -6.20
CA VAL A 461 3.74 -5.13 -7.28
C VAL A 461 4.42 -5.95 -8.38
N LEU A 462 5.23 -6.93 -8.03
CA LEU A 462 5.86 -7.86 -8.98
C LEU A 462 4.83 -8.73 -9.70
N TRP A 463 3.77 -9.14 -9.01
CA TRP A 463 2.64 -9.86 -9.59
C TRP A 463 1.93 -8.99 -10.62
N ALA A 464 1.48 -7.79 -10.22
CA ALA A 464 0.86 -6.81 -11.10
C ALA A 464 1.72 -6.48 -12.32
N LYS A 465 3.03 -6.31 -12.12
CA LYS A 465 4.01 -6.08 -13.20
C LYS A 465 4.06 -7.25 -14.17
N THR A 466 4.05 -8.48 -13.67
CA THR A 466 4.06 -9.69 -14.50
C THR A 466 2.81 -9.76 -15.39
N GLY A 467 1.63 -9.43 -14.85
CA GLY A 467 0.39 -9.33 -15.63
C GLY A 467 0.41 -8.18 -16.65
N ARG A 468 0.85 -7.00 -16.23
CA ARG A 468 0.93 -5.81 -17.09
C ARG A 468 1.89 -5.98 -18.27
N GLU A 469 3.10 -6.46 -18.02
CA GLU A 469 4.11 -6.70 -19.07
C GLU A 469 3.59 -7.66 -20.15
N PHE A 470 2.89 -8.72 -19.75
CA PHE A 470 2.25 -9.65 -20.68
C PHE A 470 1.20 -8.95 -21.55
N TRP A 471 0.27 -8.24 -20.92
CA TRP A 471 -0.84 -7.63 -21.65
C TRP A 471 -0.41 -6.48 -22.56
N GLU A 472 0.56 -5.66 -22.15
CA GLU A 472 1.09 -4.59 -23.00
C GLU A 472 1.75 -5.14 -24.28
N GLN A 473 2.30 -6.36 -24.22
CA GLN A 473 2.82 -7.06 -25.40
C GLN A 473 1.72 -7.73 -26.22
N ALA A 474 0.78 -8.42 -25.55
CA ALA A 474 -0.26 -9.21 -26.21
C ALA A 474 -1.40 -8.37 -26.81
N ARG A 475 -1.69 -7.21 -26.22
CA ARG A 475 -2.76 -6.27 -26.56
C ARG A 475 -2.22 -4.83 -26.51
N PRO A 476 -1.36 -4.45 -27.47
CA PRO A 476 -0.81 -3.09 -27.55
C PRO A 476 -1.88 -2.02 -27.82
N ASP A 477 -3.08 -2.43 -28.25
CA ASP A 477 -4.28 -1.62 -28.40
C ASP A 477 -4.99 -1.30 -27.06
N ASN A 478 -4.48 -1.83 -25.93
CA ASN A 478 -5.03 -1.62 -24.59
C ASN A 478 -6.46 -2.17 -24.41
N ASP A 479 -6.87 -3.15 -25.24
CA ASP A 479 -8.16 -3.83 -25.14
C ASP A 479 -8.07 -5.07 -24.24
N TYR A 480 -7.76 -4.84 -22.96
CA TYR A 480 -7.71 -5.86 -21.91
C TYR A 480 -8.01 -5.24 -20.54
N VAL A 481 -8.40 -6.07 -19.57
CA VAL A 481 -8.39 -5.69 -18.16
C VAL A 481 -7.91 -6.85 -17.30
N PHE A 482 -6.98 -6.59 -16.39
CA PHE A 482 -6.88 -7.40 -15.19
C PHE A 482 -7.16 -6.54 -13.97
N PHE A 483 -7.66 -7.15 -12.91
CA PHE A 483 -8.08 -6.46 -11.69
C PHE A 483 -7.57 -7.22 -10.48
N MET A 484 -7.22 -6.48 -9.43
CA MET A 484 -6.57 -6.99 -8.21
C MET A 484 -7.39 -6.56 -7.00
N ARG A 485 -7.19 -7.25 -5.88
CA ARG A 485 -7.78 -6.89 -4.59
C ARG A 485 -6.79 -6.17 -3.69
#